data_AF-A0A5C7L2X1-F1
#
_entry.id   AF-A0A5C7L2X1-F1
#
_cell.length_a   1.000
_cell.length_b   1.000
_cell.length_c   1.000
_cell.angle_alpha   90.00
_cell.angle_beta   90.00
_cell.angle_gamma   90.00
#
_symmetry.space_group_name_H-M   'P 1'
#
loop_
_entity.id
_entity.type
_entity.pdbx_description
1 polymer ?
#
loop_
_entity_poly.entity_id
_entity_poly.type
_entity_poly.pdbx_seq_one_letter_code
_entity_poly.pdbx_strand_id
1 'polypeptide(L)' 'MRSVPAGTLRIGDVVEAMEGSGELADCRRGPCPLHGACSLKGMLDRAEQSFVSELNRYTIADALRGKTLQRLEQLLIAA' A
#
# COMPACT_ATOMS: atom_id res chain seq x y z
N MET A 1 14.62 7.99 -14.75
CA MET A 1 14.17 7.39 -13.47
C MET A 1 15.17 7.82 -12.40
N ARG A 2 14.77 8.70 -11.47
CA ARG A 2 15.65 9.13 -10.36
C ARG A 2 15.39 8.21 -9.18
N SER A 3 16.44 7.65 -8.61
CA SER A 3 16.34 7.02 -7.30
C SER A 3 16.09 8.10 -6.25
N VAL A 4 15.32 7.75 -5.22
CA VAL A 4 15.07 8.58 -4.04
C VAL A 4 15.49 7.81 -2.79
N PRO A 5 15.86 8.49 -1.68
CA PRO A 5 16.25 7.81 -0.46
C PRO A 5 15.10 6.94 0.10
N ALA A 6 15.43 5.72 0.55
CA ALA A 6 14.43 4.80 1.11
C ALA A 6 13.69 5.36 2.35
N GLY A 7 14.33 6.25 3.10
CA GLY A 7 13.73 6.91 4.26
C GLY A 7 12.71 8.00 3.92
N THR A 8 12.58 8.39 2.66
CA THR A 8 11.54 9.34 2.21
C THR A 8 10.36 8.64 1.53
N LEU A 9 10.43 7.32 1.34
CA LEU A 9 9.38 6.52 0.71
C LEU A 9 8.53 5.88 1.80
N ARG A 10 7.36 6.47 2.09
CA ARG A 10 6.38 5.83 2.99
C ARG A 10 5.79 4.61 2.29
N ILE A 11 5.53 3.55 3.05
CA ILE A 11 5.01 2.31 2.47
C ILE A 11 3.60 2.52 1.89
N GLY A 12 2.76 3.31 2.56
CA GLY A 12 1.42 3.63 2.06
C GLY A 12 1.44 4.33 0.71
N ASP A 13 2.30 5.35 0.53
CA ASP A 13 2.48 6.04 -0.76
C ASP A 13 2.88 5.09 -1.89
N VAL A 14 3.77 4.11 -1.61
CA VAL A 14 4.19 3.11 -2.59
C VAL A 14 3.03 2.20 -2.96
N VAL A 15 2.27 1.72 -1.98
CA VAL A 15 1.10 0.85 -2.22
C VAL A 15 0.03 1.58 -3.03
N GLU A 16 -0.32 2.81 -2.66
CA GLU A 16 -1.32 3.60 -3.41
C GLU A 16 -0.88 3.86 -4.86
N ALA A 17 0.41 4.10 -5.10
CA ALA A 17 0.94 4.32 -6.45
C ALA A 17 0.91 3.04 -7.32
N MET A 18 0.97 1.85 -6.70
CA MET A 18 1.00 0.57 -7.42
C MET A 18 -0.39 -0.03 -7.60
N GLU A 19 -1.21 -0.03 -6.56
CA GLU A 19 -2.51 -0.71 -6.52
C GLU A 19 -3.70 0.24 -6.75
N GLY A 20 -3.51 1.55 -6.60
CA GLY A 20 -4.59 2.54 -6.59
C GLY A 20 -5.27 2.67 -5.22
N SER A 21 -6.31 3.50 -5.17
CA SER A 21 -7.08 3.80 -3.94
C SER A 21 -8.58 3.73 -4.22
N GLY A 22 -9.36 3.16 -3.30
CA GLY A 22 -10.81 3.04 -3.40
C GLY A 22 -11.27 1.92 -4.33
N GLU A 23 -10.35 1.00 -4.67
CA GLU A 23 -10.51 -0.05 -5.70
C GLU A 23 -10.84 -1.44 -5.10
N LEU A 24 -10.94 -1.58 -3.76
CA LEU A 24 -11.31 -2.85 -3.12
C LEU A 24 -12.62 -3.46 -3.66
N ALA A 25 -13.54 -2.60 -4.08
CA ALA A 25 -14.73 -2.99 -4.84
C ALA A 25 -14.96 -2.00 -5.98
N ASP A 26 -14.81 -2.48 -7.21
CA ASP A 26 -15.14 -1.71 -8.41
C ASP A 26 -16.67 -1.64 -8.60
N CYS A 27 -17.30 -0.69 -7.91
CA CYS A 27 -18.72 -0.41 -8.04
C CYS A 27 -19.09 0.31 -9.35
N ARG A 28 -18.13 0.59 -10.23
CA ARG A 28 -18.33 1.26 -11.54
C ARG A 28 -18.44 0.26 -12.68
N ARG A 29 -17.92 -0.98 -12.52
CA ARG A 29 -18.12 -2.09 -13.46
C ARG A 29 -19.57 -2.62 -13.43
N GLY A 30 -20.47 -1.89 -14.09
CA GLY A 30 -21.87 -2.29 -14.33
C GLY A 30 -22.90 -1.47 -13.55
N PRO A 31 -24.21 -1.68 -13.79
CA PRO A 31 -25.25 -0.99 -13.04
C PRO A 31 -25.31 -1.61 -11.64
N CYS A 32 -24.43 -1.19 -10.73
CA CYS A 32 -24.56 -1.50 -9.32
C CYS A 32 -25.87 -0.84 -8.82
N PRO A 33 -26.92 -1.61 -8.47
CA PRO A 33 -28.22 -1.04 -8.11
C PRO A 33 -28.15 -0.25 -6.79
N LEU A 34 -27.07 -0.41 -6.03
CA LEU A 34 -26.80 0.27 -4.78
C LEU A 34 -25.81 1.44 -4.95
N HIS A 35 -25.48 1.84 -6.18
CA HIS A 35 -24.55 2.95 -6.41
C HIS A 35 -25.05 4.22 -5.70
N GLY A 36 -24.18 4.84 -4.89
CA GLY A 36 -24.55 5.99 -4.04
C GLY A 36 -25.29 5.67 -2.74
N ALA A 37 -25.80 4.44 -2.57
CA ALA A 37 -26.56 4.01 -1.38
C ALA A 37 -25.97 2.78 -0.66
N CYS A 38 -24.84 2.24 -1.14
CA CYS A 38 -24.21 1.04 -0.60
C CYS A 38 -23.39 1.34 0.67
N SER A 39 -23.95 1.03 1.84
CA SER A 39 -23.22 1.16 3.12
C SER A 39 -21.94 0.33 3.19
N LEU A 40 -21.90 -0.82 2.50
CA LEU A 40 -20.70 -1.68 2.45
C LEU A 40 -19.54 -0.98 1.74
N LYS A 41 -19.79 -0.25 0.65
CA LYS A 41 -18.71 0.50 -0.04
C LYS A 41 -18.05 1.49 0.91
N GLY A 42 -18.84 2.25 1.68
CA GLY A 42 -18.31 3.16 2.68
C GLY A 42 -17.53 2.46 3.82
N MET A 43 -17.91 1.23 4.19
CA MET A 43 -17.14 0.42 5.16
C MET A 43 -15.80 -0.02 4.60
N LEU A 44 -15.77 -0.49 3.34
CA LEU A 44 -14.56 -0.89 2.63
C LEU A 44 -13.60 0.29 2.46
N ASP A 45 -14.11 1.47 2.09
CA ASP A 45 -13.28 2.67 1.90
C ASP A 45 -12.58 3.09 3.20
N ARG A 46 -13.28 3.01 4.33
CA ARG A 46 -12.67 3.30 5.64
C ARG A 46 -11.63 2.23 6.03
N ALA A 47 -11.88 0.97 5.71
CA ALA A 47 -10.94 -0.11 5.99
C ALA A 47 -9.65 0.07 5.18
N GLU A 48 -9.77 0.40 3.89
CA GLU A 48 -8.66 0.70 3.00
C GLU A 48 -7.84 1.91 3.48
N GLN A 49 -8.52 3.01 3.84
CA GLN A 49 -7.85 4.19 4.42
C GLN A 49 -7.10 3.87 5.71
N SER A 50 -7.68 3.02 6.57
CA SER A 50 -7.03 2.60 7.81
C SER A 50 -5.79 1.75 7.54
N PHE A 51 -5.85 0.86 6.56
CA PHE A 51 -4.72 0.05 6.11
C PHE A 51 -3.58 0.93 5.58
N VAL A 52 -3.88 1.83 4.65
CA VAL A 52 -2.88 2.77 4.10
C VAL A 52 -2.31 3.69 5.19
N SER A 53 -3.16 4.16 6.11
CA SER A 53 -2.72 4.99 7.23
C SER A 53 -1.75 4.27 8.15
N GLU A 54 -1.95 2.96 8.41
CA GLU A 54 -0.99 2.17 9.18
C GLU A 54 0.34 2.04 8.44
N LEU A 55 0.30 1.76 7.13
CA LEU A 55 1.51 1.66 6.31
C LEU A 55 2.27 2.99 6.20
N ASN A 56 1.58 4.12 6.22
CA ASN A 56 2.18 5.46 6.20
C ASN A 56 2.96 5.82 7.46
N ARG A 57 2.90 4.99 8.51
CA ARG A 57 3.74 5.11 9.72
C ARG A 57 5.17 4.59 9.51
N TYR A 58 5.41 3.89 8.41
CA TYR A 58 6.69 3.26 8.10
C TYR A 58 7.21 3.70 6.73
N THR A 59 8.52 3.64 6.58
CA THR A 59 9.24 3.87 5.32
C THR A 59 9.87 2.59 4.81
N ILE A 60 10.31 2.59 3.55
CA ILE A 60 11.10 1.47 3.00
C ILE A 60 12.37 1.25 3.84
N ALA A 61 12.99 2.31 4.37
CA ALA A 61 14.14 2.18 5.26
C ALA A 61 13.81 1.48 6.59
N ASP A 62 12.59 1.60 7.10
CA ASP A 62 12.16 0.87 8.30
C ASP A 62 11.99 -0.63 8.02
N ALA A 63 11.50 -1.00 6.83
CA ALA A 63 11.37 -2.40 6.40
C ALA A 63 12.73 -3.09 6.19
N LEU A 64 13.77 -2.32 5.86
CA LEU A 64 15.15 -2.78 5.65
C LEU A 64 15.98 -2.81 6.94
N ARG A 65 15.39 -3.27 8.05
CA ARG A 65 16.09 -3.39 9.35
C ARG A 65 16.16 -4.82 9.86
N GLY A 66 17.08 -5.05 10.79
CA GLY A 66 17.21 -6.32 11.51
C GLY A 66 17.44 -7.52 10.59
N LYS A 67 16.71 -8.61 10.83
CA LYS A 67 16.85 -9.87 10.10
C LYS A 67 16.57 -9.73 8.60
N THR A 68 15.70 -8.79 8.20
CA THR A 68 15.38 -8.55 6.79
C THR A 68 16.59 -8.05 6.03
N LEU A 69 17.31 -7.05 6.58
CA LEU A 69 18.53 -6.52 5.95
C LEU A 69 19.62 -7.59 5.87
N GLN A 70 19.85 -8.31 6.96
CA GLN A 70 20.82 -9.41 6.98
C GLN A 70 20.53 -10.45 5.91
N ARG A 71 19.24 -10.80 5.73
CA ARG A 71 18.85 -11.77 4.71
C ARG A 71 19.04 -11.23 3.29
N LEU A 72 18.73 -9.96 3.05
CA LEU A 72 18.94 -9.32 1.75
C LEU A 72 20.43 -9.29 1.38
N GLU A 73 21.31 -8.93 2.31
CA GLU A 73 22.76 -8.92 2.10
C GLU A 73 23.28 -10.31 1.71
N GLN A 74 22.80 -11.36 2.39
CA GLN A 74 23.14 -12.76 2.03
C GLN A 74 22.70 -13.13 0.61
N LEU A 75 21.51 -12.69 0.18
CA LEU A 75 21.01 -12.97 -1.16
C LEU A 75 21.78 -12.21 -2.25
N LEU A 76 22.19 -10.97 -1.97
CA LEU A 76 22.94 -10.14 -2.91
C LEU A 76 24.39 -10.62 -3.11
N ILE A 77 25.00 -11.25 -2.11
CA ILE A 77 26.35 -11.85 -2.21
C ILE A 77 26.31 -13.20 -2.95
N ALA A 78 25.18 -13.90 -2.90
CA ALA A 78 25.01 -15.21 -3.53
C ALA A 78 24.55 -15.14 -5.00
N ALA A 79 24.30 -13.95 -5.52
CA ALA A 79 23.90 -13.67 -6.91
C ALA A 79 25.10 -13.15 -7.72
#